data_AF-A0A0F9SZK4-F1
#
_entry.id   AF-A0A0F9SZK4-F1
#
_cell.length_a   1.000
_cell.length_b   1.000
_cell.length_c   1.000
_cell.angle_alpha   90.00
_cell.angle_beta   90.00
_cell.angle_gamma   90.00
#
_symmetry.space_group_name_H-M   'P 1'
#
loop_
_entity.id
_entity.type
_entity.pdbx_description
1 polymer ?
#
loop_
_entity_poly.entity_id
_entity_poly.type
_entity_poly.pdbx_seq_one_letter_code
_entity_poly.pdbx_strand_id
1 'polypeptide(L)'
;MARLFEAVDTTEPFSDVDLEMVANMGTYHVVSGCALDYDAANMTVDIAAGVIVLDGVLVIVAAAANAVTMVSDGSNPRWAWIHVDSSGTAGITHGTAAATPAKPELGNVVAISAELIATSATIANDQTHIVKRIPPVAATGLYQPTFITNNEHYIANGGVFDDANIVWTTTNMGVYTPVSVNRARTIKKLYYYNGATVGSDNVDVGVYAADGDGLPGARMVSIGPTATAGASAWQAFDIADTDLAPGLYYLAAVQDGVTDKATSLASTLIIAESRRHSIFEQAIGSGTLPSTASPAIITATRMIPQLALSAATT
;
A
#
# COMPACT_ATOMS: atom_id res chain seq x y z
N MET A 1 -0.19 19.53 13.74
CA MET A 1 -1.57 19.01 13.59
C MET A 1 -1.87 18.22 14.86
N ALA A 2 -2.84 18.65 15.66
CA ALA A 2 -3.27 17.86 16.81
C ALA A 2 -4.08 16.66 16.31
N ARG A 3 -3.79 15.47 16.80
CA ARG A 3 -4.62 14.27 16.57
C ARG A 3 -5.47 14.05 17.81
N LEU A 4 -6.78 13.92 17.60
CA LEU A 4 -7.72 13.51 18.65
C LEU A 4 -7.84 12.00 18.56
N PHE A 5 -7.48 11.32 19.63
CA PHE A 5 -7.78 9.90 19.82
C PHE A 5 -8.96 9.82 20.79
N GLU A 6 -10.01 9.11 20.39
CA GLU A 6 -11.18 8.85 21.22
C GLU A 6 -11.22 7.35 21.52
N ALA A 7 -11.09 7.00 22.80
CA ALA A 7 -11.27 5.62 23.25
C ALA A 7 -12.75 5.39 23.53
N VAL A 8 -13.41 4.63 22.66
CA VAL A 8 -14.82 4.23 22.82
C VAL A 8 -14.85 2.73 23.09
N ASP A 9 -14.41 2.33 24.28
CA ASP A 9 -14.53 0.94 24.73
C ASP A 9 -15.32 0.89 26.03
N THR A 10 -16.40 0.11 26.04
CA THR A 10 -17.23 -0.16 27.22
C THR A 10 -16.87 -1.47 27.90
N THR A 11 -16.05 -2.30 27.25
CA THR A 11 -15.63 -3.63 27.72
C THR A 11 -14.53 -3.50 28.76
N GLU A 12 -13.63 -2.54 28.57
CA GLU A 12 -12.55 -2.26 29.49
C GLU A 12 -12.26 -0.75 29.60
N PRO A 13 -11.84 -0.29 30.79
CA PRO A 13 -11.29 1.05 30.91
C PRO A 13 -9.95 1.14 30.18
N PHE A 14 -9.72 2.27 29.52
CA PHE A 14 -8.44 2.61 28.91
C PHE A 14 -7.31 2.54 29.94
N SER A 15 -6.26 1.78 29.66
CA SER A 15 -5.09 1.65 30.52
C SER A 15 -3.90 2.47 30.01
N ASP A 16 -2.89 2.63 30.86
CA ASP A 16 -1.59 3.19 30.51
C ASP A 16 -0.93 2.48 29.31
N VAL A 17 -0.96 1.14 29.28
CA VAL A 17 -0.43 0.36 28.16
C VAL A 17 -1.10 0.70 26.82
N ASP A 18 -2.42 0.95 26.81
CA ASP A 18 -3.11 1.38 25.58
C ASP A 18 -2.60 2.75 25.09
N LEU A 19 -2.28 3.67 26.02
CA LEU A 19 -1.71 4.97 25.69
C LEU A 19 -0.30 4.85 25.13
N GLU A 20 0.54 4.01 25.72
CA GLU A 20 1.90 3.76 25.23
C GLU A 20 1.89 3.20 23.81
N MET A 21 1.01 2.24 23.53
CA MET A 21 0.79 1.71 22.19
C MET A 21 0.46 2.83 21.20
N VAL A 22 -0.53 3.68 21.52
CA VAL A 22 -0.94 4.78 20.64
C VAL A 22 0.17 5.83 20.48
N ALA A 23 0.90 6.16 21.54
CA ALA A 23 2.02 7.10 21.50
C ALA A 23 3.17 6.60 20.62
N ASN A 24 3.39 5.28 20.61
CA ASN A 24 4.43 4.60 19.84
C ASN A 24 3.98 4.12 18.46
N MET A 25 2.76 4.47 18.02
CA MET A 25 2.20 4.03 16.75
C MET A 25 3.11 4.33 15.52
N GLY A 26 3.97 5.35 15.59
CA GLY A 26 4.94 5.66 14.54
C GLY A 26 6.09 4.64 14.40
N THR A 27 6.37 3.88 15.46
CA THR A 27 7.48 2.93 15.55
C THR A 27 7.03 1.49 15.84
N TYR A 28 5.76 1.30 16.25
CA TYR A 28 5.16 0.03 16.65
C TYR A 28 3.76 -0.08 16.03
N HIS A 29 3.62 -0.84 14.95
CA HIS A 29 2.30 -1.10 14.33
C HIS A 29 2.29 -2.30 13.41
N VAL A 30 1.10 -2.81 13.08
CA VAL A 30 0.91 -3.81 12.04
C VAL A 30 0.76 -3.09 10.70
N VAL A 31 1.59 -3.44 9.71
CA VAL A 31 1.50 -2.88 8.36
C VAL A 31 0.46 -3.63 7.54
N SER A 32 0.51 -4.96 7.60
CA SER A 32 -0.41 -5.85 6.88
C SER A 32 -0.46 -7.24 7.53
N GLY A 33 -1.54 -7.99 7.26
CA GLY A 33 -1.67 -9.38 7.72
C GLY A 33 -1.80 -9.51 9.24
N CYS A 34 -1.10 -10.49 9.81
CA CYS A 34 -1.11 -10.82 11.25
C CYS A 34 -2.54 -11.01 11.80
N ALA A 35 -3.42 -11.62 11.01
CA ALA A 35 -4.75 -11.99 11.47
C ALA A 35 -4.62 -13.14 12.48
N LEU A 36 -5.42 -13.08 13.54
CA LEU A 36 -5.53 -14.15 14.52
C LEU A 36 -6.71 -15.04 14.14
N ASP A 37 -6.52 -16.35 14.25
CA ASP A 37 -7.58 -17.34 14.14
C ASP A 37 -7.60 -18.16 15.44
N TYR A 38 -8.74 -18.16 16.13
CA TYR A 38 -8.87 -18.72 17.47
C TYR A 38 -9.46 -20.12 17.37
N ASP A 39 -8.76 -21.11 17.91
CA ASP A 39 -9.23 -22.50 17.83
C ASP A 39 -10.55 -22.68 18.62
N ALA A 40 -11.44 -23.47 18.05
CA ALA A 40 -12.67 -23.92 18.71
C ALA A 40 -12.39 -24.94 19.83
N ALA A 41 -11.13 -25.32 20.05
CA ALA A 41 -10.66 -26.14 21.17
C ALA A 41 -9.28 -25.67 21.69
N ASN A 42 -8.82 -26.26 22.79
CA ASN A 42 -7.42 -26.25 23.27
C ASN A 42 -6.77 -24.89 23.59
N MET A 43 -7.52 -23.80 23.65
CA MET A 43 -7.02 -22.46 24.00
C MET A 43 -5.86 -21.97 23.10
N THR A 44 -5.72 -22.52 21.89
CA THR A 44 -4.66 -22.13 20.95
C THR A 44 -5.12 -21.05 19.98
N VAL A 45 -4.16 -20.27 19.47
CA VAL A 45 -4.41 -19.20 18.50
C VAL A 45 -3.36 -19.29 17.40
N ASP A 46 -3.83 -19.29 16.16
CA ASP A 46 -3.02 -19.24 14.95
C ASP A 46 -2.76 -17.78 14.58
N ILE A 47 -1.63 -17.52 13.93
CA ILE A 47 -1.33 -16.22 13.33
C ILE A 47 -1.08 -16.39 11.83
N ALA A 48 -1.77 -15.59 11.02
CA ALA A 48 -1.52 -15.48 9.60
C ALA A 48 -0.23 -14.71 9.31
N ALA A 49 0.38 -14.96 8.15
CA ALA A 49 1.54 -14.20 7.70
C ALA A 49 1.23 -12.69 7.61
N GLY A 50 2.25 -11.86 7.78
CA GLY A 50 2.09 -10.41 7.74
C GLY A 50 3.39 -9.64 7.88
N VAL A 51 3.27 -8.34 8.10
CA VAL A 51 4.39 -7.43 8.31
C VAL A 51 4.06 -6.48 9.45
N ILE A 52 5.00 -6.30 10.35
CA ILE A 52 4.93 -5.30 11.43
C ILE A 52 6.08 -4.29 11.27
N VAL A 53 5.95 -3.15 11.94
CA VAL A 53 7.06 -2.24 12.25
C VAL A 53 7.31 -2.31 13.74
N LEU A 54 8.56 -2.59 14.13
CA LEU A 54 9.03 -2.56 15.51
C LEU A 54 10.33 -1.75 15.58
N ASP A 55 10.39 -0.76 16.47
CA ASP A 55 11.50 0.20 16.54
C ASP A 55 11.82 0.88 15.19
N GLY A 56 10.79 1.06 14.34
CA GLY A 56 10.94 1.64 12.99
C GLY A 56 11.50 0.67 11.94
N VAL A 57 11.71 -0.60 12.27
CA VAL A 57 12.19 -1.63 11.35
C VAL A 57 11.04 -2.52 10.90
N LEU A 58 10.95 -2.81 9.59
CA LEU A 58 10.00 -3.78 9.05
C LEU A 58 10.42 -5.20 9.41
N VAL A 59 9.50 -5.96 9.99
CA VAL A 59 9.70 -7.36 10.38
C VAL A 59 8.65 -8.22 9.70
N ILE A 60 9.09 -9.29 9.03
CA ILE A 60 8.22 -10.25 8.37
C ILE A 60 7.72 -11.26 9.40
N VAL A 61 6.41 -11.47 9.45
CA VAL A 61 5.75 -12.46 10.30
C VAL A 61 5.38 -13.66 9.43
N ALA A 62 5.94 -14.82 9.76
CA ALA A 62 5.54 -16.07 9.11
C ALA A 62 4.20 -16.54 9.66
N ALA A 63 3.39 -17.20 8.83
CA ALA A 63 2.20 -17.88 9.32
C ALA A 63 2.60 -19.01 10.27
N ALA A 64 1.94 -19.11 11.41
CA ALA A 64 2.17 -20.16 12.39
C ALA A 64 0.85 -20.68 12.95
N ALA A 65 0.63 -21.99 12.84
CA ALA A 65 -0.47 -22.68 13.51
C ALA A 65 -0.11 -22.93 14.97
N ASN A 66 -1.10 -22.84 15.86
CA ASN A 66 -0.99 -22.88 17.31
C ASN A 66 0.16 -21.99 17.82
N ALA A 67 0.25 -20.79 17.25
CA ALA A 67 1.35 -19.85 17.47
C ALA A 67 1.50 -19.49 18.95
N VAL A 68 0.38 -19.39 19.66
CA VAL A 68 0.34 -19.20 21.12
C VAL A 68 -0.74 -20.06 21.77
N THR A 69 -0.60 -20.30 23.07
CA THR A 69 -1.62 -20.98 23.89
C THR A 69 -2.02 -20.07 25.04
N MET A 70 -3.30 -19.75 25.12
CA MET A 70 -3.89 -19.06 26.25
C MET A 70 -3.99 -20.00 27.45
N VAL A 71 -3.73 -19.47 28.64
CA VAL A 71 -3.74 -20.26 29.88
C VAL A 71 -4.79 -19.68 30.80
N SER A 72 -5.87 -20.43 31.01
CA SER A 72 -6.90 -20.06 32.00
C SER A 72 -6.41 -20.31 33.42
N ASP A 73 -6.95 -19.54 34.37
CA ASP A 73 -6.81 -19.84 35.79
C ASP A 73 -8.05 -20.59 36.30
N GLY A 74 -7.88 -21.46 37.28
CA GLY A 74 -9.00 -22.24 37.83
C GLY A 74 -9.98 -21.44 38.69
N SER A 75 -9.59 -20.26 39.17
CA SER A 75 -10.37 -19.47 40.15
C SER A 75 -10.75 -18.07 39.68
N ASN A 76 -9.96 -17.43 38.82
CA ASN A 76 -10.19 -16.03 38.44
C ASN A 76 -9.97 -15.78 36.93
N PRO A 77 -10.61 -14.76 36.32
CA PRO A 77 -10.24 -14.35 34.97
C PRO A 77 -8.86 -13.69 34.94
N ARG A 78 -8.26 -13.57 33.75
CA ARG A 78 -7.01 -12.83 33.53
C ARG A 78 -6.96 -12.20 32.14
N TRP A 79 -6.27 -11.07 32.02
CA TRP A 79 -5.89 -10.51 30.73
C TRP A 79 -4.63 -11.18 30.17
N ALA A 80 -4.52 -11.25 28.85
CA ALA A 80 -3.29 -11.60 28.17
C ALA A 80 -3.12 -10.75 26.90
N TRP A 81 -1.88 -10.49 26.51
CA TRP A 81 -1.54 -9.86 25.25
C TRP A 81 -1.04 -10.89 24.26
N ILE A 82 -1.63 -10.94 23.06
CA ILE A 82 -1.03 -11.60 21.91
C ILE A 82 -0.25 -10.55 21.13
N HIS A 83 1.02 -10.80 20.90
CA HIS A 83 1.96 -9.85 20.32
C HIS A 83 2.95 -10.52 19.35
N VAL A 84 3.72 -9.72 18.63
CA VAL A 84 4.81 -10.17 17.75
C VAL A 84 6.10 -9.46 18.13
N ASP A 85 7.21 -10.20 18.19
CA ASP A 85 8.52 -9.67 18.55
C ASP A 85 9.39 -9.23 17.35
N SER A 86 10.63 -8.81 17.63
CA SER A 86 11.59 -8.35 16.62
C SER A 86 12.06 -9.43 15.66
N SER A 87 11.79 -10.71 15.94
CA SER A 87 12.07 -11.84 15.05
C SER A 87 10.90 -12.21 14.14
N GLY A 88 9.73 -11.57 14.32
CA GLY A 88 8.52 -11.90 13.59
C GLY A 88 7.79 -13.12 14.16
N THR A 89 8.07 -13.48 15.42
CA THR A 89 7.44 -14.61 16.11
C THR A 89 6.30 -14.12 16.99
N ALA A 90 5.17 -14.81 16.98
CA ALA A 90 4.07 -14.51 17.90
C ALA A 90 4.40 -14.96 19.33
N GLY A 91 3.98 -14.16 20.30
CA GLY A 91 4.11 -14.45 21.73
C GLY A 91 2.85 -14.08 22.49
N ILE A 92 2.75 -14.60 23.70
CA ILE A 92 1.67 -14.28 24.63
C ILE A 92 2.25 -13.89 25.99
N THR A 93 1.75 -12.79 26.56
CA THR A 93 2.10 -12.33 27.91
C THR A 93 0.83 -12.35 28.77
N HIS A 94 0.78 -13.23 29.77
CA HIS A 94 -0.35 -13.31 30.70
C HIS A 94 -0.20 -12.35 31.87
N GLY A 95 -1.32 -11.72 32.27
CA GLY A 95 -1.43 -10.97 33.50
C GLY A 95 -1.74 -11.86 34.70
N THR A 96 -1.76 -11.22 35.87
CA THR A 96 -2.14 -11.87 37.13
C THR A 96 -3.65 -12.13 37.16
N ALA A 97 -4.06 -13.36 37.47
CA ALA A 97 -5.47 -13.68 37.64
C ALA A 97 -6.04 -13.03 38.91
N ALA A 98 -7.18 -12.37 38.76
CA ALA A 98 -7.89 -11.70 39.85
C ALA A 98 -9.37 -11.53 39.50
N ALA A 99 -10.22 -11.29 40.49
CA ALA A 99 -11.64 -10.98 40.26
C ALA A 99 -11.83 -9.74 39.36
N THR A 100 -10.87 -8.81 39.41
CA THR A 100 -10.76 -7.66 38.50
C THR A 100 -9.32 -7.64 37.95
N PRO A 101 -9.05 -8.40 36.87
CA PRO A 101 -7.69 -8.53 36.37
C PRO A 101 -7.24 -7.24 35.70
N ALA A 102 -5.96 -6.90 35.86
CA ALA A 102 -5.30 -5.84 35.11
C ALA A 102 -4.55 -6.43 33.91
N LYS A 103 -4.37 -5.63 32.86
CA LYS A 103 -3.50 -6.00 31.74
C LYS A 103 -2.04 -6.06 32.21
N PRO A 104 -1.25 -7.04 31.75
CA PRO A 104 0.18 -7.02 31.99
C PRO A 104 0.85 -5.91 31.18
N GLU A 105 2.01 -5.47 31.66
CA GLU A 105 2.94 -4.62 30.91
C GLU A 105 3.35 -5.29 29.61
N LEU A 106 3.45 -4.48 28.55
CA LEU A 106 3.90 -4.93 27.25
C LEU A 106 5.35 -4.48 27.05
N GLY A 107 6.25 -5.42 26.77
CA GLY A 107 7.66 -5.11 26.49
C GLY A 107 7.88 -4.54 25.09
N ASN A 108 9.10 -4.67 24.57
CA ASN A 108 9.45 -4.25 23.20
C ASN A 108 8.87 -5.21 22.13
N VAL A 109 7.56 -5.15 21.92
CA VAL A 109 6.79 -6.01 21.00
C VAL A 109 5.63 -5.22 20.38
N VAL A 110 5.09 -5.69 19.25
CA VAL A 110 3.86 -5.14 18.65
C VAL A 110 2.66 -5.95 19.12
N ALA A 111 1.76 -5.33 19.89
CA ALA A 111 0.51 -5.98 20.27
C ALA A 111 -0.47 -6.11 19.10
N ILE A 112 -1.11 -7.28 19.02
CA ILE A 112 -2.12 -7.63 18.02
C ILE A 112 -3.50 -7.61 18.66
N SER A 113 -3.64 -8.22 19.84
CA SER A 113 -4.92 -8.36 20.56
C SER A 113 -4.72 -8.44 22.07
N ALA A 114 -5.69 -7.91 22.81
CA ALA A 114 -5.86 -8.14 24.25
C ALA A 114 -6.99 -9.16 24.47
N GLU A 115 -6.70 -10.17 25.28
CA GLU A 115 -7.57 -11.31 25.54
C GLU A 115 -8.00 -11.33 27.00
N LEU A 116 -9.29 -11.24 27.28
CA LEU A 116 -9.81 -11.53 28.62
C LEU A 116 -10.23 -13.00 28.67
N ILE A 117 -9.39 -13.78 29.33
CA ILE A 117 -9.55 -15.22 29.49
C ILE A 117 -10.40 -15.47 30.74
N ALA A 118 -11.54 -16.13 30.56
CA ALA A 118 -12.45 -16.53 31.62
C ALA A 118 -11.84 -17.62 32.52
N THR A 119 -12.33 -17.68 33.75
CA THR A 119 -11.97 -18.74 34.71
C THR A 119 -12.27 -20.12 34.11
N SER A 120 -11.31 -21.04 34.19
CA SER A 120 -11.40 -22.42 33.71
C SER A 120 -11.80 -22.57 32.23
N ALA A 121 -11.50 -21.57 31.40
CA ALA A 121 -11.73 -21.63 29.96
C ALA A 121 -10.96 -22.77 29.27
N THR A 122 -11.57 -23.38 28.26
CA THR A 122 -10.98 -24.47 27.46
C THR A 122 -11.07 -24.26 25.95
N ILE A 123 -11.77 -23.20 25.52
CA ILE A 123 -12.04 -22.88 24.11
C ILE A 123 -11.55 -21.45 23.86
N ALA A 124 -10.66 -21.26 22.88
CA ALA A 124 -10.10 -19.95 22.59
C ALA A 124 -11.17 -18.98 22.07
N ASN A 125 -12.00 -19.44 21.13
CA ASN A 125 -13.00 -18.61 20.46
C ASN A 125 -14.17 -18.13 21.36
N ASP A 126 -14.29 -18.66 22.58
CA ASP A 126 -15.31 -18.26 23.55
C ASP A 126 -14.83 -17.11 24.48
N GLN A 127 -13.59 -16.65 24.31
CA GLN A 127 -13.03 -15.60 25.13
C GLN A 127 -13.40 -14.21 24.59
N THR A 128 -13.17 -13.17 25.40
CA THR A 128 -13.35 -11.80 24.93
C THR A 128 -12.06 -11.35 24.25
N HIS A 129 -12.17 -11.03 22.96
CA HIS A 129 -11.08 -10.62 22.10
C HIS A 129 -11.18 -9.15 21.75
N ILE A 130 -10.15 -8.36 22.03
CA ILE A 130 -10.09 -6.95 21.66
C ILE A 130 -8.91 -6.75 20.71
N VAL A 131 -9.22 -6.48 19.44
CA VAL A 131 -8.19 -6.18 18.44
C VAL A 131 -7.51 -4.86 18.80
N LYS A 132 -6.20 -4.92 19.01
CA LYS A 132 -5.36 -3.78 19.42
C LYS A 132 -4.35 -3.39 18.35
N ARG A 133 -4.51 -3.97 17.15
CA ARG A 133 -3.76 -3.58 15.95
C ARG A 133 -3.96 -2.10 15.70
N ILE A 134 -2.91 -1.34 15.93
CA ILE A 134 -2.92 0.06 15.55
C ILE A 134 -2.75 0.09 14.03
N PRO A 135 -3.72 0.65 13.29
CA PRO A 135 -3.55 0.77 11.85
C PRO A 135 -2.26 1.55 11.60
N PRO A 136 -1.54 1.24 10.51
CA PRO A 136 -0.40 2.06 10.15
C PRO A 136 -0.91 3.49 10.13
N VAL A 137 -0.17 4.41 10.77
CA VAL A 137 -0.34 5.80 10.40
C VAL A 137 0.02 5.81 8.94
N ALA A 138 -0.97 5.75 8.06
CA ALA A 138 -0.83 6.17 6.68
C ALA A 138 -0.04 7.46 6.84
N ALA A 139 1.20 7.49 6.35
CA ALA A 139 2.17 8.51 6.67
C ALA A 139 1.56 9.87 6.26
N THR A 140 0.78 10.45 7.14
CA THR A 140 -0.09 11.59 6.88
C THR A 140 0.67 12.86 7.22
N GLY A 141 1.99 12.74 7.42
CA GLY A 141 2.92 13.83 7.60
C GLY A 141 4.21 13.55 6.81
N LEU A 142 4.39 14.32 5.75
CA LEU A 142 5.68 14.74 5.17
C LEU A 142 6.34 13.89 4.08
N TYR A 143 5.64 12.95 3.44
CA TYR A 143 5.75 12.87 1.99
C TYR A 143 4.44 13.41 1.42
N GLN A 144 4.40 14.73 1.28
CA GLN A 144 3.59 15.34 0.24
C GLN A 144 4.47 15.18 -1.00
N PRO A 145 4.37 14.10 -1.78
CA PRO A 145 5.13 14.11 -2.99
C PRO A 145 4.60 15.31 -3.78
N THR A 146 5.45 16.29 -4.03
CA THR A 146 5.34 17.22 -5.15
C THR A 146 5.39 16.46 -6.48
N PHE A 147 5.09 15.14 -6.48
CA PHE A 147 5.57 14.12 -7.38
C PHE A 147 4.76 12.81 -7.23
N ILE A 148 3.46 12.81 -7.57
CA ILE A 148 2.66 11.58 -7.51
C ILE A 148 3.18 10.66 -8.62
N THR A 149 3.68 9.49 -8.24
CA THR A 149 4.18 8.48 -9.18
C THR A 149 3.16 7.35 -9.35
N ASN A 150 3.15 6.68 -10.49
CA ASN A 150 2.42 5.41 -10.61
C ASN A 150 3.05 4.29 -9.78
N ASN A 151 4.30 4.47 -9.32
CA ASN A 151 4.94 3.55 -8.39
C ASN A 151 4.23 3.51 -7.03
N GLU A 152 3.86 4.66 -6.47
CA GLU A 152 3.18 4.71 -5.16
C GLU A 152 1.88 3.89 -5.17
N HIS A 153 1.12 3.93 -6.27
CA HIS A 153 -0.08 3.12 -6.44
C HIS A 153 0.24 1.62 -6.57
N TYR A 154 1.34 1.25 -7.20
CA TYR A 154 1.75 -0.15 -7.37
C TYR A 154 2.26 -0.77 -6.05
N ILE A 155 3.03 -0.04 -5.22
CA ILE A 155 3.41 -0.49 -3.86
C ILE A 155 2.17 -0.65 -2.98
N ALA A 156 1.29 0.36 -2.98
CA ALA A 156 0.12 0.38 -2.11
C ALA A 156 -0.80 -0.83 -2.34
N ASN A 157 -0.77 -1.40 -3.55
CA ASN A 157 -1.53 -2.61 -3.91
C ASN A 157 -0.68 -3.90 -3.89
N GLY A 158 0.42 -3.92 -3.13
CA GLY A 158 1.21 -5.11 -2.86
C GLY A 158 2.11 -5.59 -4.00
N GLY A 159 2.42 -4.74 -4.98
CA GLY A 159 3.37 -5.06 -6.04
C GLY A 159 4.81 -5.09 -5.51
N VAL A 160 5.61 -6.05 -6.00
CA VAL A 160 7.07 -6.11 -5.77
C VAL A 160 7.75 -5.41 -6.94
N PHE A 161 8.64 -4.46 -6.64
CA PHE A 161 9.38 -3.73 -7.66
C PHE A 161 10.74 -4.34 -7.97
N ASP A 162 10.95 -4.65 -9.24
CA ASP A 162 12.27 -4.61 -9.85
C ASP A 162 12.26 -3.54 -10.95
N ASP A 163 13.12 -2.52 -10.83
CA ASP A 163 13.29 -1.55 -11.91
C ASP A 163 14.03 -2.20 -13.08
N ALA A 164 13.41 -2.21 -14.25
CA ALA A 164 14.01 -2.75 -15.45
C ALA A 164 14.12 -1.71 -16.57
N ASN A 165 15.17 -1.83 -17.37
CA ASN A 165 15.38 -1.00 -18.56
C ASN A 165 14.83 -1.74 -19.77
N ILE A 166 13.58 -1.42 -20.16
CA ILE A 166 12.82 -2.17 -21.17
C ILE A 166 12.53 -1.29 -22.38
N VAL A 167 12.64 -1.89 -23.56
CA VAL A 167 12.25 -1.29 -24.84
C VAL A 167 10.72 -1.32 -24.97
N TRP A 168 10.13 -0.26 -25.52
CA TRP A 168 8.70 -0.26 -25.83
C TRP A 168 8.33 -1.49 -26.68
N THR A 169 7.32 -2.26 -26.29
CA THR A 169 7.06 -3.57 -26.93
C THR A 169 6.50 -3.45 -28.33
N THR A 170 5.83 -2.33 -28.65
CA THR A 170 5.18 -2.09 -29.93
C THR A 170 5.05 -0.60 -30.16
N THR A 171 5.55 -0.09 -31.29
CA THR A 171 5.39 1.30 -31.72
C THR A 171 3.94 1.77 -31.55
N ASN A 172 3.74 2.95 -30.98
CA ASN A 172 2.43 3.58 -30.77
C ASN A 172 1.49 2.79 -29.84
N MET A 173 2.03 1.95 -28.95
CA MET A 173 1.26 1.34 -27.88
C MET A 173 1.12 2.33 -26.72
N GLY A 174 -0.10 2.76 -26.41
CA GLY A 174 -0.39 3.53 -25.21
C GLY A 174 -0.50 2.61 -24.00
N VAL A 175 0.10 3.01 -22.89
CA VAL A 175 -0.01 2.33 -21.60
C VAL A 175 -0.64 3.29 -20.59
N TYR A 176 -1.64 2.82 -19.84
CA TYR A 176 -2.39 3.61 -18.86
C TYR A 176 -2.24 2.97 -17.48
N THR A 177 -1.72 3.73 -16.52
CA THR A 177 -1.51 3.29 -15.14
C THR A 177 -2.33 4.14 -14.17
N PRO A 178 -3.11 3.54 -13.26
CA PRO A 178 -3.95 4.32 -12.36
C PRO A 178 -3.13 5.08 -11.32
N VAL A 179 -3.64 6.24 -10.93
CA VAL A 179 -3.20 7.04 -9.79
C VAL A 179 -4.42 7.59 -9.05
N SER A 180 -4.33 7.67 -7.73
CA SER A 180 -5.42 8.18 -6.90
C SER A 180 -5.05 9.55 -6.34
N VAL A 181 -5.91 10.53 -6.58
CA VAL A 181 -5.79 11.88 -6.05
C VAL A 181 -6.72 11.99 -4.85
N ASN A 182 -6.15 12.16 -3.65
CA ASN A 182 -6.92 12.16 -2.40
C ASN A 182 -7.51 13.52 -2.02
N ARG A 183 -7.05 14.60 -2.67
CA ARG A 183 -7.51 15.97 -2.45
C ARG A 183 -7.32 16.78 -3.72
N ALA A 184 -8.04 17.89 -3.87
CA ALA A 184 -7.86 18.75 -5.05
C ALA A 184 -6.41 19.23 -5.19
N ARG A 185 -5.89 19.24 -6.43
CA ARG A 185 -4.51 19.63 -6.79
C ARG A 185 -4.45 20.28 -8.16
N THR A 186 -3.56 21.23 -8.36
CA THR A 186 -3.16 21.68 -9.69
C THR A 186 -1.88 20.96 -10.08
N ILE A 187 -1.89 20.29 -11.23
CA ILE A 187 -0.69 19.69 -11.80
C ILE A 187 -0.08 20.63 -12.84
N LYS A 188 1.26 20.71 -12.85
CA LYS A 188 2.01 21.66 -13.70
C LYS A 188 3.04 21.01 -14.60
N LYS A 189 3.51 19.83 -14.22
CA LYS A 189 4.49 19.06 -14.97
C LYS A 189 4.14 17.59 -14.97
N LEU A 190 4.44 16.92 -16.06
CA LEU A 190 4.47 15.46 -16.18
C LEU A 190 5.92 15.00 -16.27
N TYR A 191 6.15 13.75 -15.89
CA TYR A 191 7.47 13.15 -15.87
C TYR A 191 7.47 11.76 -16.46
N TYR A 192 8.55 11.45 -17.16
CA TYR A 192 8.84 10.16 -17.75
C TYR A 192 10.26 9.75 -17.35
N TYR A 193 10.44 8.54 -16.83
CA TYR A 193 11.76 8.03 -16.55
C TYR A 193 12.35 7.35 -17.78
N ASN A 194 13.32 8.02 -18.40
CA ASN A 194 14.07 7.47 -19.52
C ASN A 194 14.99 6.33 -19.05
N GLY A 195 14.99 5.23 -19.77
CA GLY A 195 15.91 4.12 -19.55
C GLY A 195 17.33 4.45 -20.03
N ALA A 196 18.20 3.44 -19.96
CA ALA A 196 19.63 3.58 -20.29
C ALA A 196 19.91 3.84 -21.78
N THR A 197 18.93 3.62 -22.67
CA THR A 197 19.05 3.88 -24.11
C THR A 197 18.02 4.94 -24.49
N VAL A 198 18.51 6.09 -24.94
CA VAL A 198 17.74 7.25 -25.39
C VAL A 198 18.27 7.61 -26.77
N GLY A 199 17.38 7.80 -27.73
CA GLY A 199 17.69 7.86 -29.16
C GLY A 199 16.83 8.92 -29.83
N SER A 200 16.11 8.54 -30.87
CA SER A 200 15.33 9.46 -31.70
C SER A 200 13.82 9.30 -31.55
N ASP A 201 13.36 8.43 -30.65
CA ASP A 201 11.94 8.22 -30.46
C ASP A 201 11.34 9.39 -29.65
N ASN A 202 10.09 9.70 -29.92
CA ASN A 202 9.30 10.65 -29.14
C ASN A 202 8.37 9.89 -28.18
N VAL A 203 8.11 10.53 -27.04
CA VAL A 203 7.10 10.12 -26.07
C VAL A 203 6.01 11.19 -25.97
N ASP A 204 4.76 10.77 -25.86
CA ASP A 204 3.65 11.62 -25.39
C ASP A 204 3.15 11.07 -24.06
N VAL A 205 3.13 11.92 -23.04
CA VAL A 205 2.73 11.61 -21.66
C VAL A 205 1.53 12.46 -21.30
N GLY A 206 0.53 11.86 -20.67
CA GLY A 206 -0.72 12.54 -20.38
C GLY A 206 -1.45 12.04 -19.14
N VAL A 207 -2.51 12.77 -18.80
CA VAL A 207 -3.44 12.41 -17.72
C VAL A 207 -4.83 12.22 -18.31
N TYR A 208 -5.47 11.13 -17.91
CA TYR A 208 -6.85 10.82 -18.25
C TYR A 208 -7.71 10.78 -16.99
N ALA A 209 -8.93 11.31 -17.10
CA ALA A 209 -9.95 11.05 -16.09
C ALA A 209 -10.42 9.60 -16.21
N ALA A 210 -10.78 8.98 -15.08
CA ALA A 210 -11.55 7.74 -15.12
C ALA A 210 -12.96 8.02 -15.68
N ASP A 211 -13.50 7.09 -16.48
CA ASP A 211 -14.88 7.10 -16.92
C ASP A 211 -15.82 6.49 -15.85
N GLY A 212 -17.10 6.35 -16.19
CA GLY A 212 -18.12 5.82 -15.28
C GLY A 212 -17.89 4.37 -14.83
N ASP A 213 -17.10 3.61 -15.60
CA ASP A 213 -16.75 2.21 -15.31
C ASP A 213 -15.37 2.09 -14.65
N GLY A 214 -14.73 3.21 -14.35
CA GLY A 214 -13.40 3.26 -13.76
C GLY A 214 -12.29 2.93 -14.76
N LEU A 215 -12.53 3.06 -16.06
CA LEU A 215 -11.51 2.89 -17.11
C LEU A 215 -10.93 4.26 -17.52
N PRO A 216 -9.73 4.30 -18.13
CA PRO A 216 -9.24 5.53 -18.77
C PRO A 216 -10.26 6.10 -19.77
N GLY A 217 -10.72 7.32 -19.53
CA GLY A 217 -11.76 7.99 -20.32
C GLY A 217 -11.23 9.14 -21.18
N ALA A 218 -11.63 10.37 -20.87
CA ALA A 218 -11.20 11.57 -21.60
C ALA A 218 -9.80 12.04 -21.17
N ARG A 219 -8.99 12.44 -22.15
CA ARG A 219 -7.68 13.06 -21.90
C ARG A 219 -7.88 14.46 -21.33
N MET A 220 -7.30 14.71 -20.16
CA MET A 220 -7.30 16.03 -19.53
C MET A 220 -6.18 16.90 -20.09
N VAL A 221 -4.98 16.34 -20.19
CA VAL A 221 -3.79 17.04 -20.65
C VAL A 221 -2.78 16.04 -21.20
N SER A 222 -1.98 16.45 -22.18
CA SER A 222 -0.74 15.76 -22.54
C SER A 222 0.30 16.73 -23.08
N ILE A 223 1.53 16.25 -23.16
CA ILE A 223 2.69 17.05 -23.62
C ILE A 223 2.78 17.11 -25.16
N GLY A 224 2.12 16.17 -25.84
CA GLY A 224 2.33 15.91 -27.26
C GLY A 224 3.64 15.17 -27.52
N PRO A 225 3.84 14.62 -28.73
CA PRO A 225 5.06 13.88 -29.06
C PRO A 225 6.31 14.75 -28.86
N THR A 226 7.14 14.35 -27.90
CA THR A 226 8.36 15.06 -27.52
C THR A 226 9.53 14.09 -27.48
N ALA A 227 10.66 14.46 -28.06
CA ALA A 227 11.85 13.61 -28.09
C ALA A 227 12.28 13.21 -26.66
N THR A 228 12.60 11.93 -26.49
CA THR A 228 13.18 11.47 -25.23
C THR A 228 14.59 12.07 -25.07
N ALA A 229 14.98 12.41 -23.84
CA ALA A 229 16.25 13.05 -23.56
C ALA A 229 16.80 12.73 -22.17
N GLY A 230 18.11 12.46 -22.09
CA GLY A 230 18.79 12.14 -20.84
C GLY A 230 18.58 10.68 -20.43
N ALA A 231 19.62 9.85 -20.63
CA ALA A 231 19.57 8.43 -20.27
C ALA A 231 19.55 8.22 -18.75
N SER A 232 18.77 7.23 -18.30
CA SER A 232 18.62 6.85 -16.89
C SER A 232 18.24 8.03 -15.99
N ALA A 233 17.33 8.88 -16.46
CA ALA A 233 16.97 10.12 -15.79
C ALA A 233 15.48 10.44 -15.95
N TRP A 234 14.94 11.15 -14.95
CA TRP A 234 13.64 11.79 -15.06
C TRP A 234 13.71 12.94 -16.07
N GLN A 235 12.92 12.84 -17.12
CA GLN A 235 12.63 13.96 -18.02
C GLN A 235 11.34 14.64 -17.56
N ALA A 236 11.40 15.96 -17.41
CA ALA A 236 10.28 16.78 -16.97
C ALA A 236 9.68 17.53 -18.15
N PHE A 237 8.36 17.59 -18.22
CA PHE A 237 7.64 18.29 -19.27
C PHE A 237 6.65 19.27 -18.65
N ASP A 238 6.71 20.52 -19.09
CA ASP A 238 5.71 21.52 -18.71
C ASP A 238 4.39 21.25 -19.43
N ILE A 239 3.29 21.40 -18.69
CA ILE A 239 1.92 21.29 -19.22
C ILE A 239 1.12 22.53 -18.86
N ALA A 240 -0.04 22.70 -19.48
CA ALA A 240 -1.03 23.64 -18.98
C ALA A 240 -1.43 23.23 -17.54
N ASP A 241 -1.48 24.21 -16.63
CA ASP A 241 -1.98 24.03 -15.28
C ASP A 241 -3.35 23.33 -15.34
N THR A 242 -3.43 22.12 -14.79
CA THR A 242 -4.62 21.26 -14.87
C THR A 242 -5.07 20.92 -13.46
N ASP A 243 -6.30 21.29 -13.13
CA ASP A 243 -6.88 21.00 -11.82
C ASP A 243 -7.46 19.58 -11.79
N LEU A 244 -7.03 18.81 -10.79
CA LEU A 244 -7.53 17.48 -10.48
C LEU A 244 -8.35 17.57 -9.19
N ALA A 245 -9.59 17.12 -9.24
CA ALA A 245 -10.42 16.90 -8.06
C ALA A 245 -9.96 15.61 -7.33
N PRO A 246 -10.43 15.35 -6.09
CA PRO A 246 -10.25 14.03 -5.50
C PRO A 246 -10.90 12.94 -6.38
N GLY A 247 -10.16 11.89 -6.74
CA GLY A 247 -10.66 10.84 -7.64
C GLY A 247 -9.60 9.91 -8.20
N LEU A 248 -10.05 9.02 -9.09
CA LEU A 248 -9.21 8.11 -9.86
C LEU A 248 -8.84 8.75 -11.20
N TYR A 249 -7.56 8.71 -11.54
CA TYR A 249 -7.01 9.20 -12.79
C TYR A 249 -6.03 8.17 -13.36
N TYR A 250 -5.62 8.37 -14.60
CA TYR A 250 -4.64 7.52 -15.28
C TYR A 250 -3.50 8.36 -15.80
N LEU A 251 -2.28 7.99 -15.42
CA LEU A 251 -1.07 8.42 -16.10
C LEU A 251 -0.91 7.55 -17.35
N ALA A 252 -0.76 8.20 -18.50
CA ALA A 252 -0.62 7.54 -19.77
C ALA A 252 0.69 7.91 -20.45
N ALA A 253 1.29 6.97 -21.17
CA ALA A 253 2.39 7.25 -22.08
C ALA A 253 2.28 6.41 -23.35
N VAL A 254 2.75 6.99 -24.47
CA VAL A 254 2.93 6.30 -25.76
C VAL A 254 4.28 6.71 -26.33
N GLN A 255 4.99 5.76 -26.92
CA GLN A 255 6.24 6.01 -27.63
C GLN A 255 6.06 5.71 -29.13
N ASP A 256 6.59 6.58 -29.99
CA ASP A 256 6.45 6.46 -31.45
C ASP A 256 7.42 5.46 -32.10
N GLY A 257 8.26 4.82 -31.29
CA GLY A 257 9.27 3.86 -31.70
C GLY A 257 9.51 2.77 -30.67
N VAL A 258 10.50 1.93 -30.96
CA VAL A 258 10.98 0.82 -30.11
C VAL A 258 12.50 0.82 -30.00
N THR A 259 13.13 1.99 -30.17
CA THR A 259 14.57 2.17 -30.03
C THR A 259 14.90 2.57 -28.60
N ASP A 260 14.12 3.50 -28.08
CA ASP A 260 14.36 4.09 -26.76
C ASP A 260 13.77 3.19 -25.69
N LYS A 261 14.45 3.19 -24.53
CA LYS A 261 14.05 2.40 -23.37
C LYS A 261 13.34 3.30 -22.37
N ALA A 262 12.33 2.73 -21.72
CA ALA A 262 11.77 3.26 -20.49
C ALA A 262 12.38 2.53 -19.30
N THR A 263 12.50 3.20 -18.15
CA THR A 263 12.52 2.45 -16.89
C THR A 263 11.10 2.00 -16.60
N SER A 264 10.91 0.70 -16.41
CA SER A 264 9.62 0.08 -16.18
C SER A 264 9.55 -0.63 -14.84
N LEU A 265 8.35 -0.71 -14.28
CA LEU A 265 8.01 -1.51 -13.11
C LEU A 265 7.97 -2.99 -13.52
N ALA A 266 9.08 -3.72 -13.41
CA ALA A 266 9.13 -5.13 -13.79
C ALA A 266 8.72 -6.04 -12.63
N SER A 267 7.82 -6.97 -12.95
CA SER A 267 7.57 -8.20 -12.18
C SER A 267 7.60 -9.38 -13.16
N THR A 268 7.98 -10.56 -12.71
CA THR A 268 7.95 -11.77 -13.55
C THR A 268 6.53 -12.34 -13.74
N LEU A 269 5.51 -11.71 -13.14
CA LEU A 269 4.08 -12.08 -13.16
C LEU A 269 3.15 -11.00 -13.78
N ILE A 270 3.71 -10.04 -14.55
CA ILE A 270 3.06 -8.78 -14.98
C ILE A 270 1.62 -8.89 -15.48
N ILE A 271 1.21 -9.89 -16.28
CA ILE A 271 -0.15 -9.89 -16.84
C ILE A 271 -1.22 -10.08 -15.76
N ALA A 272 -1.02 -11.00 -14.82
CA ALA A 272 -1.98 -11.25 -13.74
C ALA A 272 -1.99 -10.13 -12.70
N GLU A 273 -0.86 -9.46 -12.49
CA GLU A 273 -0.74 -8.31 -11.58
C GLU A 273 -1.29 -7.03 -12.19
N SER A 274 -0.92 -6.72 -13.42
CA SER A 274 -1.43 -5.56 -14.16
C SER A 274 -2.96 -5.57 -14.26
N ARG A 275 -3.56 -6.75 -14.40
CA ARG A 275 -5.02 -6.92 -14.35
C ARG A 275 -5.61 -6.61 -12.98
N ARG A 276 -4.91 -6.97 -11.90
CA ARG A 276 -5.30 -6.63 -10.52
C ARG A 276 -5.11 -5.15 -10.21
N HIS A 277 -4.17 -4.50 -10.88
CA HIS A 277 -3.83 -3.08 -10.70
C HIS A 277 -4.46 -2.17 -11.75
N SER A 278 -5.48 -2.64 -12.48
CA SER A 278 -6.23 -1.84 -13.47
C SER A 278 -5.33 -1.11 -14.47
N ILE A 279 -4.28 -1.79 -14.96
CA ILE A 279 -3.39 -1.28 -16.00
C ILE A 279 -3.91 -1.71 -17.37
N PHE A 280 -3.92 -0.76 -18.31
CA PHE A 280 -4.47 -0.97 -19.64
C PHE A 280 -3.47 -0.63 -20.75
N GLU A 281 -3.69 -1.23 -21.92
CA GLU A 281 -2.95 -0.96 -23.15
C GLU A 281 -3.89 -0.56 -24.28
N GLN A 282 -3.43 0.27 -25.22
CA GLN A 282 -4.19 0.62 -26.42
C GLN A 282 -3.25 0.73 -27.61
N ALA A 283 -3.55 0.04 -28.71
CA ALA A 283 -2.91 0.32 -29.98
C ALA A 283 -3.43 1.66 -30.52
N ILE A 284 -2.66 2.74 -30.38
CA ILE A 284 -3.09 4.09 -30.76
C ILE A 284 -2.86 4.33 -32.25
N GLY A 285 -1.82 3.71 -32.83
CA GLY A 285 -1.46 3.89 -34.25
C GLY A 285 -0.84 5.26 -34.56
N SER A 286 -0.57 6.07 -33.54
CA SER A 286 0.08 7.38 -33.60
C SER A 286 0.97 7.58 -32.36
N GLY A 287 2.01 8.40 -32.48
CA GLY A 287 2.86 8.83 -31.36
C GLY A 287 2.18 9.83 -30.42
N THR A 288 0.94 10.23 -30.72
CA THR A 288 0.14 11.15 -29.91
C THR A 288 -0.97 10.40 -29.19
N LEU A 289 -1.12 10.64 -27.89
CA LEU A 289 -2.20 10.10 -27.07
C LEU A 289 -3.58 10.52 -27.63
N PRO A 290 -4.60 9.63 -27.63
CA PRO A 290 -5.92 9.94 -28.17
C PRO A 290 -6.70 10.88 -27.25
N SER A 291 -7.64 11.69 -27.78
CA SER A 291 -8.49 12.55 -26.94
C SER A 291 -9.40 11.76 -25.99
N THR A 292 -9.76 10.54 -26.36
CA THR A 292 -10.51 9.58 -25.56
C THR A 292 -9.82 8.24 -25.65
N ALA A 293 -9.48 7.65 -24.51
CA ALA A 293 -8.89 6.32 -24.48
C ALA A 293 -9.95 5.26 -24.80
N SER A 294 -9.51 4.21 -25.49
CA SER A 294 -10.28 2.99 -25.75
C SER A 294 -9.42 1.81 -25.29
N PRO A 295 -9.21 1.68 -23.97
CA PRO A 295 -8.26 0.74 -23.42
C PRO A 295 -8.68 -0.72 -23.64
N ALA A 296 -7.70 -1.58 -23.87
CA ALA A 296 -7.81 -3.02 -23.75
C ALA A 296 -7.08 -3.47 -22.47
N ILE A 297 -7.56 -4.58 -21.89
CA ILE A 297 -6.85 -5.25 -20.81
C ILE A 297 -5.48 -5.69 -21.34
N ILE A 298 -4.42 -5.51 -20.55
CA ILE A 298 -3.08 -5.94 -20.95
C ILE A 298 -3.05 -7.45 -21.25
N THR A 299 -2.52 -7.81 -22.41
CA THR A 299 -2.51 -9.19 -22.92
C THR A 299 -1.11 -9.75 -23.14
N ALA A 300 -0.12 -8.91 -23.42
CA ALA A 300 1.24 -9.37 -23.75
C ALA A 300 2.36 -8.42 -23.29
N THR A 301 2.02 -7.19 -22.91
CA THR A 301 3.02 -6.13 -22.71
C THR A 301 3.64 -6.20 -21.31
N ARG A 302 4.98 -6.27 -21.26
CA ARG A 302 5.80 -6.31 -20.04
C ARG A 302 6.32 -4.94 -19.60
N MET A 303 5.70 -3.87 -20.08
CA MET A 303 6.29 -2.54 -20.05
C MET A 303 5.28 -1.57 -19.45
N ILE A 304 5.41 -1.35 -18.14
CA ILE A 304 4.68 -0.32 -17.38
C ILE A 304 5.68 0.81 -17.12
N PRO A 305 5.63 1.93 -17.86
CA PRO A 305 6.62 2.99 -17.71
C PRO A 305 6.52 3.62 -16.33
N GLN A 306 7.64 4.03 -15.76
CA GLN A 306 7.61 4.90 -14.60
C GLN A 306 7.18 6.30 -15.02
N LEU A 307 6.02 6.73 -14.50
CA LEU A 307 5.39 8.00 -14.79
C LEU A 307 5.17 8.76 -13.49
N ALA A 308 5.22 10.08 -13.58
CA ALA A 308 4.83 10.93 -12.45
C ALA A 308 4.20 12.25 -12.89
N LEU A 309 3.54 12.90 -11.94
CA LEU A 309 3.03 14.26 -12.08
C LEU A 309 3.47 15.11 -10.90
N SER A 310 3.76 16.39 -11.13
CA SER A 310 3.95 17.32 -10.03
C SER A 310 2.62 17.89 -9.60
N ALA A 311 2.34 17.88 -8.29
CA ALA A 311 1.10 18.40 -7.73
C ALA A 311 1.41 19.53 -6.73
N ALA A 312 0.89 20.72 -7.02
CA ALA A 312 0.81 21.81 -6.05
C ALA A 312 -0.53 21.73 -5.29
N THR A 313 -0.53 22.11 -4.01
CA THR A 313 -1.80 22.42 -3.32
C THR A 313 -2.42 23.64 -3.97
N THR A 314 -3.67 23.50 -4.42
CA THR A 314 -4.59 24.61 -4.71
C THR A 314 -4.85 25.43 -3.45
#